data_AF-A0A1B2HRK2-F1
#
_entry.id   AF-A0A1B2HRK2-F1
#
_cell.length_a   1.000
_cell.length_b   1.000
_cell.length_c   1.000
_cell.angle_alpha   90.00
_cell.angle_beta   90.00
_cell.angle_gamma   90.00
#
_symmetry.space_group_name_H-M   'P 1'
#
loop_
_entity.id
_entity.type
_entity.pdbx_description
1 polymer ?
#
loop_
_entity_poly.entity_id
_entity_poly.type
_entity_poly.pdbx_seq_one_letter_code
_entity_poly.pdbx_strand_id
1 'polypeptide(L)' 'MSKILIVMSAADVGERTDGSTYPTGHWAEELAAPHEKFTRAGFTVDFASPGGVPQSLDAHSADPEVATSTAVL' A
#
# COMPACT_ATOMS: atom_id res chain seq x y z
N MET A 1 12.91 -4.51 -21.28
CA MET A 1 12.00 -4.82 -20.15
C MET A 1 11.80 -3.53 -19.38
N SER A 2 10.56 -3.07 -19.21
CA SER A 2 10.27 -1.80 -18.55
C SER A 2 10.03 -2.00 -17.06
N LYS A 3 10.45 -1.02 -16.25
CA LYS A 3 10.33 -1.06 -14.78
C LYS A 3 9.38 0.01 -14.27
N ILE A 4 8.69 -0.30 -13.18
CA ILE A 4 7.87 0.63 -12.41
C ILE A 4 8.41 0.63 -10.97
N LEU A 5 8.66 1.82 -10.42
CA LEU A 5 9.00 2.00 -9.01
C LEU A 5 7.79 2.53 -8.27
N ILE A 6 7.30 1.79 -7.28
CA ILE A 6 6.29 2.27 -6.33
C ILE A 6 7.03 2.78 -5.10
N VAL A 7 6.93 4.09 -4.85
CA VAL A 7 7.50 4.73 -3.67
C VAL A 7 6.47 4.72 -2.56
N MET A 8 6.87 4.21 -1.41
CA MET A 8 6.00 3.87 -0.29
C MET A 8 6.45 4.65 0.96
N SER A 9 5.52 4.84 1.92
CA SER A 9 5.78 5.55 3.17
C SER A 9 6.53 4.68 4.21
N ALA A 10 7.64 5.16 4.74
CA ALA A 10 8.31 4.52 5.88
C ALA A 10 7.60 4.70 7.23
N ALA A 11 6.49 5.47 7.28
CA ALA A 11 5.75 5.71 8.51
C ALA A 11 4.74 4.58 8.81
N ASP A 12 4.71 4.14 10.06
CA ASP A 12 3.78 3.16 10.62
C ASP A 12 2.77 3.79 11.59
N VAL A 13 2.89 5.08 11.86
CA VAL A 13 2.00 5.86 12.72
C VAL A 13 1.77 7.25 12.12
N GLY A 14 0.54 7.75 12.18
CA GLY A 14 0.18 9.14 11.89
C GLY A 14 -0.34 9.87 13.14
N GLU A 15 0.07 11.12 13.33
CA GLU A 15 -0.53 12.01 14.33
C GLU A 15 -1.77 12.69 13.74
N ARG A 16 -2.88 12.68 14.50
CA ARG A 16 -4.13 13.34 14.15
C ARG A 16 -4.14 14.78 14.65
N THR A 17 -5.06 15.58 14.16
CA THR A 17 -5.21 17.00 14.53
C THR A 17 -5.55 17.24 16.01
N ASP A 18 -6.02 16.20 16.72
CA ASP A 18 -6.27 16.23 18.17
C ASP A 18 -5.07 15.76 19.01
N GLY A 19 -3.93 15.48 18.37
CA GLY A 19 -2.72 14.98 19.00
C GLY A 19 -2.72 13.47 19.30
N SER A 20 -3.80 12.75 18.97
CA SER A 20 -3.82 11.29 19.10
C SER A 20 -3.03 10.62 17.97
N THR A 21 -2.41 9.48 18.26
CA THR A 21 -1.70 8.67 17.27
C THR A 21 -2.60 7.58 16.68
N TYR A 22 -2.42 7.28 15.40
CA TYR A 22 -3.06 6.16 14.73
C TYR A 22 -2.01 5.21 14.12
N PRO A 23 -1.98 3.93 14.52
CA PRO A 23 -1.23 2.92 13.78
C PRO A 23 -1.79 2.82 12.36
N THR A 24 -0.93 2.95 11.35
CA THR A 24 -1.33 2.96 9.94
C THR A 24 -0.25 2.34 9.05
N GLY A 25 -0.50 2.35 7.75
CA GLY A 25 0.38 1.78 6.75
C GLY A 25 -0.18 2.00 5.35
N HIS A 26 0.29 1.20 4.40
CA HIS A 26 -0.31 1.18 3.06
C HIS A 26 -1.65 0.46 3.10
N TRP A 27 -2.61 0.93 2.30
CA TRP A 27 -3.88 0.26 2.10
C TRP A 27 -3.71 -0.95 1.17
N ALA A 28 -4.14 -2.14 1.62
CA ALA A 28 -3.90 -3.40 0.92
C ALA A 28 -4.32 -3.37 -0.56
N GLU A 29 -5.57 -2.98 -0.83
CA GLU A 29 -6.13 -2.99 -2.18
C GLU A 29 -5.49 -1.93 -3.09
N GLU A 30 -5.14 -0.76 -2.54
CA GLU A 30 -4.51 0.32 -3.32
C GLU A 30 -3.10 -0.06 -3.78
N LEU A 31 -2.42 -0.96 -3.06
CA LEU A 31 -1.16 -1.54 -3.49
C LEU A 31 -1.37 -2.73 -4.41
N ALA A 32 -2.27 -3.64 -4.04
CA ALA A 32 -2.50 -4.90 -4.75
C ALA A 32 -3.03 -4.70 -6.17
N ALA A 33 -4.05 -3.85 -6.35
CA ALA A 33 -4.70 -3.63 -7.63
C ALA A 33 -3.75 -3.09 -8.73
N PRO A 34 -2.94 -2.03 -8.51
CA PRO A 34 -1.97 -1.60 -9.51
C PRO A 34 -0.83 -2.59 -9.68
N HIS A 35 -0.34 -3.22 -8.60
CA HIS A 35 0.72 -4.24 -8.70
C HIS A 35 0.28 -5.40 -9.62
N GLU A 36 -0.93 -5.93 -9.45
CA GLU A 36 -1.50 -6.96 -10.33
C GLU A 36 -1.56 -6.51 -11.79
N LYS A 37 -2.08 -5.29 -12.04
CA LYS A 37 -2.19 -4.76 -13.41
C LYS A 37 -0.82 -4.62 -14.08
N PHE A 38 0.17 -4.10 -13.37
CA PHE A 38 1.52 -3.89 -13.90
C PHE A 38 2.25 -5.20 -14.16
N THR A 39 2.21 -6.13 -13.21
CA THR A 39 2.85 -7.44 -13.36
C THR A 39 2.19 -8.26 -14.48
N ARG A 40 0.86 -8.23 -14.59
CA ARG A 40 0.13 -8.87 -15.71
C ARG A 40 0.46 -8.27 -17.07
N ALA A 41 0.78 -6.98 -17.13
CA ALA A 41 1.24 -6.30 -18.34
C ALA A 41 2.73 -6.54 -18.65
N GLY A 42 3.45 -7.33 -17.85
CA GLY A 42 4.84 -7.71 -18.09
C GLY A 42 5.88 -6.69 -17.59
N PHE A 43 5.48 -5.72 -16.75
CA PHE A 43 6.41 -4.82 -16.09
C PHE A 43 7.07 -5.50 -14.88
N THR A 44 8.34 -5.18 -14.64
CA THR A 44 8.97 -5.45 -13.34
C THR A 44 8.58 -4.33 -12.37
N VAL A 45 8.02 -4.68 -11.21
CA VAL A 45 7.65 -3.72 -10.17
C VAL A 45 8.65 -3.81 -9.03
N ASP A 46 9.32 -2.70 -8.74
CA ASP A 46 10.24 -2.54 -7.61
C ASP A 46 9.58 -1.61 -6.56
N PHE A 47 9.95 -1.77 -5.29
CA PHE A 47 9.47 -0.93 -4.18
C PHE A 47 10.62 -0.17 -3.53
N ALA A 48 10.36 1.06 -3.11
CA ALA A 48 11.29 1.85 -2.30
C ALA A 48 10.58 2.62 -1.20
N SER A 49 11.31 2.90 -0.13
CA SER A 49 10.87 3.71 0.99
C SER A 49 12.04 4.50 1.56
N PRO A 50 11.78 5.60 2.30
CA PRO A 50 12.84 6.27 3.06
C PRO A 50 13.62 5.28 3.94
N GLY A 51 14.95 5.24 3.77
CA GLY A 51 15.82 4.33 4.52
C GLY A 51 15.71 2.84 4.16
N GLY A 52 14.90 2.47 3.16
CA GLY A 52 14.70 1.06 2.78
C GLY A 52 13.96 0.24 3.85
N VAL A 53 13.18 0.90 4.71
CA VAL A 53 12.42 0.27 5.78
C VAL A 53 11.24 -0.52 5.21
N PRO A 54 10.91 -1.72 5.75
CA PRO A 54 9.70 -2.45 5.38
C PRO A 54 8.43 -1.60 5.56
N GLN A 55 7.49 -1.72 4.63
CA GLN A 55 6.27 -0.92 4.64
C GLN A 55 5.21 -1.60 5.50
N SER A 56 4.69 -0.92 6.52
CA SER A 56 3.60 -1.45 7.34
C SER A 56 2.33 -1.52 6.53
N LEU A 57 1.55 -2.60 6.71
CA LEU A 57 0.19 -2.73 6.21
C LEU A 57 -0.76 -1.99 7.17
N ASP A 58 -1.68 -1.20 6.64
CA ASP A 58 -2.78 -0.71 7.46
C ASP A 58 -3.72 -1.88 7.77
N ALA A 59 -3.78 -2.29 9.04
CA ALA A 59 -4.56 -3.47 9.46
C ALA A 59 -6.05 -3.33 9.15
N HIS A 60 -6.59 -2.10 9.14
CA HIS A 60 -7.99 -1.86 8.82
C HIS A 60 -8.29 -2.20 7.35
N SER A 61 -7.33 -1.98 6.46
CA SER A 61 -7.46 -2.31 5.03
C SER A 61 -7.50 -3.81 4.73
N ALA A 62 -7.06 -4.65 5.68
CA ALA A 62 -7.04 -6.10 5.56
C ALA A 62 -8.21 -6.78 6.28
N ASP A 63 -9.06 -6.01 6.96
CA ASP A 63 -10.28 -6.51 7.56
C ASP A 63 -11.24 -7.00 6.45
N PRO A 64 -11.64 -8.28 6.43
CA PRO A 64 -12.55 -8.81 5.41
C PRO A 64 -13.90 -8.09 5.31
N GLU A 65 -14.37 -7.46 6.39
CA GLU A 65 -15.62 -6.68 6.37
C GLU A 65 -15.44 -5.32 5.68
N VAL A 66 -14.21 -4.81 5.65
CA VAL A 66 -13.84 -3.53 5.02
C VAL A 66 -13.32 -3.75 3.60
N ALA A 67 -12.58 -4.85 3.40
CA ALA A 67 -12.07 -5.34 2.12
C ALA A 67 -13.23 -5.86 1.27
N THR A 68 -14.09 -4.95 0.83
CA THR A 68 -15.22 -5.28 -0.03
C THR A 68 -14.67 -5.60 -1.41
N SER A 69 -14.58 -6.88 -1.74
CA SER A 69 -14.37 -7.35 -3.12
C SER A 69 -15.54 -6.86 -3.97
N THR A 70 -15.37 -5.80 -4.73
CA THR A 70 -16.18 -5.58 -5.93
C THR A 70 -15.30 -5.03 -7.02
N ALA A 71 -15.03 -5.90 -7.99
CA ALA A 71 -14.74 -5.52 -9.35
C ALA A 71 -15.77 -4.49 -9.83
N VAL A 72 -15.42 -3.21 -9.73
CA VAL A 72 -15.99 -2.15 -10.56
C VAL A 72 -14.84 -1.55 -11.36
N LEU A 73 -14.34 -2.36 -12.30
CA LEU A 73 -13.75 -1.91 -13.55
C LEU A 73 -14.32 -2.79 -14.67
#